data_AF-A0A2H9LAX3-F1
#
_entry.id   AF-A0A2H9LAX3-F1
#
_cell.length_a   1.000
_cell.length_b   1.000
_cell.length_c   1.000
_cell.angle_alpha   90.00
_cell.angle_beta   90.00
_cell.angle_gamma   90.00
#
_symmetry.space_group_name_H-M   'P 1'
#
loop_
_entity.id
_entity.type
_entity.pdbx_description
1 polymer ?
#
loop_
_entity_poly.entity_id
_entity_poly.type
_entity_poly.pdbx_seq_one_letter_code
_entity_poly.pdbx_strand_id
1 'polypeptide(L)'
;MRDIIILLELAQAGAHTAPRKISSRELASRLGTSQQTTARWLIDLEKRGLITRTPGARGQSVQLAKAGVSILRSAHRRLNSIFGARQQAIKLLGRVVSGLGEGSYYMRQYGYRRQFKRTLGFNPYPGTFDLKLSGESIELKGILDSSPGKRIEGFKTHERTFGPVKYF
;
A
#
# COMPACT_ATOMS: atom_id res chain seq x y z
N MET A 1 -9.11 -12.77 -16.44
CA MET A 1 -9.90 -13.00 -15.21
C MET A 1 -9.48 -14.30 -14.51
N ARG A 2 -9.47 -15.43 -15.24
CA ARG A 2 -8.98 -16.74 -14.78
C ARG A 2 -7.69 -16.71 -13.95
N ASP A 3 -6.63 -16.10 -14.47
CA ASP A 3 -5.30 -16.13 -13.81
C ASP A 3 -5.33 -15.53 -12.40
N ILE A 4 -6.11 -14.46 -12.19
CA ILE A 4 -6.23 -13.82 -10.87
C ILE A 4 -6.84 -14.80 -9.86
N ILE A 5 -7.87 -15.55 -10.24
CA ILE A 5 -8.54 -16.51 -9.36
C ILE A 5 -7.56 -17.61 -8.95
N ILE A 6 -6.80 -18.17 -9.90
CA ILE A 6 -5.83 -19.22 -9.61
C ILE A 6 -4.70 -18.70 -8.71
N LEU A 7 -4.17 -17.51 -9.02
CA LEU A 7 -3.13 -16.89 -8.20
C LEU A 7 -3.64 -16.58 -6.79
N LEU A 8 -4.91 -16.17 -6.63
CA LEU A 8 -5.54 -15.97 -5.32
C LEU A 8 -5.64 -17.26 -4.53
N GLU A 9 -6.12 -18.36 -5.13
CA GLU A 9 -6.19 -19.67 -4.46
C GLU A 9 -4.82 -20.15 -4.00
N LEU A 10 -3.80 -20.03 -4.85
CA LEU A 10 -2.42 -20.36 -4.50
C LEU A 10 -1.90 -19.44 -3.38
N ALA A 11 -2.19 -18.13 -3.45
CA ALA A 11 -1.79 -17.19 -2.42
C ALA A 11 -2.47 -17.48 -1.07
N GLN A 12 -3.75 -17.85 -1.05
CA GLN A 12 -4.50 -18.28 0.14
C GLN A 12 -3.91 -19.57 0.74
N ALA A 13 -3.43 -20.49 -0.09
CA ALA A 13 -2.67 -21.66 0.36
C ALA A 13 -1.26 -21.31 0.91
N GLY A 14 -0.86 -20.02 0.89
CA GLY A 14 0.43 -19.53 1.39
C GLY A 14 1.57 -19.61 0.38
N ALA A 15 1.29 -19.79 -0.92
CA ALA A 15 2.31 -19.95 -1.96
C ALA A 15 3.01 -18.62 -2.34
N HIS A 16 2.56 -17.50 -1.78
CA HIS A 16 3.15 -16.18 -2.01
C HIS A 16 4.34 -15.88 -1.07
N THR A 17 4.48 -16.63 0.03
CA THR A 17 5.59 -16.49 0.99
C THR A 17 6.63 -17.59 0.85
N ALA A 18 6.21 -18.84 0.60
CA ALA A 18 7.08 -20.00 0.45
C ALA A 18 6.46 -21.01 -0.53
N PRO A 19 7.23 -21.96 -1.10
CA PRO A 19 6.68 -23.05 -1.89
C PRO A 19 5.68 -23.88 -1.08
N ARG A 20 4.52 -24.20 -1.68
CA ARG A 20 3.47 -24.99 -1.05
C ARG A 20 3.15 -26.23 -1.86
N LYS A 21 3.09 -27.37 -1.17
CA LYS A 21 2.61 -28.62 -1.77
C LYS A 21 1.12 -28.50 -2.03
N ILE A 22 0.72 -28.64 -3.29
CA ILE A 22 -0.67 -28.64 -3.70
C ILE A 22 -0.83 -29.55 -4.91
N SER A 23 -1.78 -30.50 -4.86
CA SER A 23 -2.04 -31.35 -6.02
C SER A 23 -2.93 -30.65 -7.03
N SER A 24 -2.83 -30.99 -8.32
CA SER A 24 -3.76 -30.46 -9.34
C SER A 24 -5.21 -30.81 -9.05
N ARG A 25 -5.47 -31.94 -8.37
CA ARG A 25 -6.81 -32.38 -7.97
C ARG A 25 -7.38 -31.53 -6.85
N GLU A 26 -6.56 -31.23 -5.84
CA GLU A 26 -6.93 -30.33 -4.74
C GLU A 26 -7.25 -28.92 -5.26
N LEU A 27 -6.38 -28.37 -6.11
CA LEU A 27 -6.59 -27.04 -6.68
C LEU A 27 -7.84 -27.02 -7.60
N ALA A 28 -8.08 -28.10 -8.35
CA ALA A 28 -9.28 -28.23 -9.18
C ALA A 28 -10.57 -28.22 -8.35
N SER A 29 -10.56 -28.89 -7.19
CA SER A 29 -11.68 -28.90 -6.26
C SER A 29 -12.00 -27.50 -5.74
N ARG A 30 -10.98 -26.73 -5.33
CA ARG A 30 -11.15 -25.34 -4.85
C ARG A 30 -11.67 -24.40 -5.94
N LEU A 31 -11.23 -24.61 -7.19
CA LEU A 31 -11.62 -23.80 -8.33
C LEU A 31 -12.93 -24.25 -8.99
N GLY A 32 -13.55 -25.34 -8.54
CA GLY A 32 -14.77 -25.89 -9.15
C GLY A 32 -14.57 -26.31 -10.62
N THR A 33 -13.40 -26.87 -10.96
CA THR A 33 -13.06 -27.28 -12.33
C THR A 33 -12.48 -28.69 -12.39
N SER A 34 -12.11 -29.17 -13.59
CA SER A 34 -11.48 -30.48 -13.76
C SER A 34 -9.97 -30.44 -13.48
N GLN A 35 -9.43 -31.60 -13.05
CA GLN A 35 -8.00 -31.76 -12.80
C GLN A 35 -7.16 -31.44 -14.04
N GLN A 36 -7.59 -31.90 -15.22
CA GLN A 36 -6.88 -31.71 -16.49
C GLN A 36 -6.84 -30.24 -16.88
N THR A 37 -7.93 -29.51 -16.66
CA THR A 37 -8.01 -28.06 -16.91
C THR A 37 -7.10 -27.30 -15.98
N THR A 38 -7.12 -27.62 -14.68
CA THR A 38 -6.23 -27.00 -13.68
C THR A 38 -4.76 -27.29 -13.96
N ALA A 39 -4.41 -28.51 -14.36
CA ALA A 39 -3.05 -28.86 -14.74
C ALA A 39 -2.56 -28.04 -15.94
N ARG A 40 -3.40 -27.88 -16.97
CA ARG A 40 -3.07 -27.01 -18.13
C ARG A 40 -2.87 -25.56 -17.72
N TRP A 41 -3.68 -25.04 -16.81
CA TRP A 41 -3.52 -23.66 -16.34
C TRP A 41 -2.24 -23.45 -15.54
N LEU A 42 -1.86 -24.41 -14.69
CA LEU A 42 -0.59 -24.34 -13.96
C LEU A 42 0.61 -24.33 -14.91
N ILE A 43 0.57 -25.12 -15.98
CA ILE A 43 1.61 -25.13 -17.03
C ILE A 43 1.68 -23.77 -17.73
N ASP A 44 0.52 -23.17 -18.08
CA ASP A 44 0.45 -21.85 -18.71
C ASP A 44 1.01 -20.74 -17.81
N LEU A 45 0.65 -20.73 -16.52
CA LEU A 45 1.15 -19.75 -15.54
C LEU A 45 2.66 -19.87 -15.33
N GLU A 46 3.20 -21.09 -15.31
CA GLU A 46 4.63 -21.35 -15.20
C GLU A 46 5.38 -20.89 -16.44
N LYS A 47 4.90 -21.21 -17.65
CA LYS A 47 5.48 -20.73 -18.91
C LYS A 47 5.55 -19.21 -19.00
N ARG A 48 4.58 -18.52 -18.39
CA ARG A 48 4.51 -17.05 -18.33
C ARG A 48 5.30 -16.46 -17.15
N GLY A 49 6.01 -17.28 -16.38
CA GLY A 49 6.83 -16.83 -15.24
C GLY A 49 6.01 -16.25 -14.08
N LEU A 50 4.72 -16.60 -13.97
CA LEU A 50 3.86 -16.11 -12.89
C LEU A 50 3.96 -16.98 -11.64
N ILE A 51 4.33 -18.24 -11.81
CA ILE A 51 4.58 -19.20 -10.74
C ILE A 51 5.85 -20.00 -11.04
N THR A 52 6.42 -20.62 -10.02
CA THR A 52 7.43 -21.68 -10.14
C THR A 52 6.85 -22.98 -9.61
N ARG A 53 7.20 -24.10 -10.24
CA ARG A 53 6.73 -25.43 -9.83
C ARG A 53 7.91 -26.37 -9.66
N THR A 54 7.79 -27.25 -8.67
CA THR A 54 8.76 -28.33 -8.44
C THR A 54 8.01 -29.65 -8.30
N PRO A 55 8.18 -30.59 -9.24
CA PRO A 55 7.60 -31.92 -9.12
C PRO A 55 8.12 -32.66 -7.88
N GLY A 56 7.30 -33.53 -7.29
CA GLY A 56 7.73 -34.41 -6.19
C GLY A 56 6.87 -35.67 -6.08
N ALA A 57 7.32 -36.64 -5.28
CA ALA A 57 6.69 -37.97 -5.19
C ALA A 57 5.20 -37.98 -4.77
N ARG A 58 4.70 -36.92 -4.12
CA ARG A 58 3.30 -36.77 -3.70
C ARG A 58 2.58 -35.57 -4.36
N GLY A 59 3.05 -35.14 -5.54
CA GLY A 59 2.42 -34.07 -6.31
C GLY A 59 3.42 -33.02 -6.78
N GLN A 60 3.12 -31.75 -6.52
CA GLN A 60 3.96 -30.62 -6.92
C GLN A 60 4.01 -29.60 -5.78
N SER A 61 5.13 -28.90 -5.68
CA SER A 61 5.25 -27.67 -4.91
C SER A 61 5.06 -26.50 -5.86
N VAL A 62 4.28 -25.50 -5.46
CA VAL A 62 4.01 -24.30 -6.25
C VAL A 62 4.33 -23.06 -5.42
N GLN A 63 5.00 -22.08 -6.02
CA GLN A 63 5.23 -20.77 -5.43
C GLN A 63 4.86 -19.67 -6.44
N LEU A 64 4.29 -18.56 -5.98
CA LEU A 64 4.13 -17.40 -6.84
C LEU A 64 5.49 -16.76 -7.11
N ALA A 65 5.77 -16.50 -8.38
CA ALA A 65 6.92 -15.68 -8.75
C ALA A 65 6.63 -14.19 -8.49
N LYS A 66 7.66 -13.35 -8.54
CA LYS A 66 7.52 -11.88 -8.36
C LYS A 66 6.44 -11.28 -9.28
N ALA A 67 6.37 -11.76 -10.54
CA ALA A 67 5.38 -11.32 -11.50
C ALA A 67 3.94 -11.70 -11.08
N GLY A 68 3.71 -12.92 -10.61
CA GLY A 68 2.41 -13.36 -10.10
C GLY A 68 1.95 -12.57 -8.88
N VAL A 69 2.85 -12.32 -7.93
CA VAL A 69 2.56 -11.46 -6.77
C VAL A 69 2.21 -10.02 -7.20
N SER A 70 2.91 -9.49 -8.20
CA SER A 70 2.64 -8.15 -8.74
C SER A 70 1.23 -8.02 -9.32
N ILE A 71 0.74 -9.05 -10.01
CA ILE A 71 -0.64 -9.09 -10.53
C ILE A 71 -1.65 -8.97 -9.40
N LEU A 72 -1.49 -9.74 -8.32
CA LEU A 72 -2.38 -9.68 -7.17
C LEU A 72 -2.32 -8.32 -6.46
N ARG A 73 -1.13 -7.75 -6.28
CA ARG A 73 -0.97 -6.40 -5.70
C ARG A 73 -1.64 -5.33 -6.55
N SER A 74 -1.55 -5.44 -7.88
CA SER A 74 -2.21 -4.52 -8.80
C SER A 74 -3.73 -4.63 -8.71
N ALA A 75 -4.26 -5.85 -8.67
CA ALA A 75 -5.68 -6.11 -8.46
C ALA A 75 -6.17 -5.53 -7.12
N HIS A 76 -5.43 -5.77 -6.04
CA HIS A 76 -5.72 -5.20 -4.71
C HIS A 76 -5.78 -3.67 -4.74
N ARG A 77 -4.78 -2.99 -5.33
CA ARG A 77 -4.80 -1.52 -5.47
C ARG A 77 -6.01 -1.02 -6.25
N ARG A 78 -6.37 -1.72 -7.33
CA ARG A 78 -7.52 -1.34 -8.16
C ARG A 78 -8.83 -1.54 -7.41
N LEU A 79 -9.00 -2.66 -6.73
CA LEU A 79 -10.16 -2.88 -5.85
C LEU A 79 -10.22 -1.85 -4.73
N ASN A 80 -9.10 -1.52 -4.09
CA ASN A 80 -9.04 -0.47 -3.08
C ASN A 80 -9.34 0.93 -3.65
N SER A 81 -9.04 1.20 -4.93
CA SER A 81 -9.45 2.47 -5.57
C SER A 81 -10.94 2.54 -5.91
N ILE A 82 -11.60 1.39 -6.12
CA ILE A 82 -13.02 1.31 -6.50
C ILE A 82 -13.91 1.21 -5.25
N PHE A 83 -13.53 0.35 -4.32
CA PHE A 83 -14.31 -0.07 -3.16
C PHE A 83 -13.65 0.26 -1.83
N GLY A 84 -12.35 0.63 -1.83
CA GLY A 84 -11.75 1.15 -0.61
C GLY A 84 -12.57 2.35 -0.19
N ALA A 85 -13.07 2.32 1.04
CA ALA A 85 -13.93 3.37 1.56
C ALA A 85 -13.32 4.72 1.18
N ARG A 86 -14.12 5.62 0.58
CA ARG A 86 -13.87 7.07 0.68
C ARG A 86 -13.45 7.26 2.12
N GLN A 87 -12.17 7.56 2.37
CA GLN A 87 -11.60 7.51 3.71
C GLN A 87 -12.60 8.16 4.65
N GLN A 88 -13.14 7.41 5.62
CA GLN A 88 -14.00 7.99 6.63
C GLN A 88 -13.22 9.19 7.16
N ALA A 89 -13.78 10.40 7.01
CA ALA A 89 -13.07 11.61 7.38
C ALA A 89 -12.66 11.47 8.85
N ILE A 90 -11.34 11.46 9.11
CA ILE A 90 -10.84 11.37 10.47
C ILE A 90 -11.12 12.71 11.13
N LYS A 91 -12.02 12.71 12.12
CA LYS A 91 -12.33 13.90 12.90
C LYS A 91 -11.41 13.95 14.11
N LEU A 92 -10.50 14.92 14.11
CA LEU A 92 -9.63 15.20 15.25
C LEU A 92 -10.18 16.37 16.07
N LEU A 93 -10.30 16.18 17.37
CA LEU A 93 -10.74 17.18 18.35
C LEU A 93 -9.57 17.56 19.25
N GLY A 94 -9.41 18.85 19.49
CA GLY A 94 -8.35 19.39 20.33
C GLY A 94 -8.58 20.86 20.68
N ARG A 95 -7.70 21.40 21.52
CA ARG A 95 -7.69 22.80 21.91
C ARG A 95 -6.57 23.55 21.20
N VAL A 96 -6.86 24.76 20.74
CA VAL A 96 -5.86 25.67 20.18
C VAL A 96 -4.83 26.04 21.25
N VAL A 97 -3.56 25.96 20.89
CA VAL A 97 -2.43 26.33 21.76
C VAL A 97 -1.47 27.26 21.02
N SER A 98 -0.77 28.10 21.78
CA SER A 98 0.29 28.95 21.26
C SER A 98 1.64 28.28 21.50
N GLY A 99 2.48 28.19 20.47
CA GLY A 99 3.87 27.74 20.57
C GLY A 99 4.86 28.92 20.60
N LEU A 100 6.15 28.60 20.46
CA LEU A 100 7.25 29.58 20.42
C LEU A 100 7.32 30.40 19.12
N GLY A 101 6.40 30.18 18.18
CA GLY A 101 6.37 30.88 16.89
C GLY A 101 7.32 30.34 15.82
N GLU A 102 8.04 29.24 16.10
CA GLU A 102 9.02 28.66 15.17
C GLU A 102 8.40 28.14 13.86
N GLY A 103 7.12 27.77 13.86
CA GLY A 103 6.41 27.35 12.66
C GLY A 103 6.48 28.38 11.53
N SER A 104 6.52 29.67 11.88
CA SER A 104 6.68 30.77 10.92
C SER A 104 7.99 30.70 10.14
N TYR A 105 9.09 30.31 10.78
CA TYR A 105 10.40 30.13 10.15
C TYR A 105 10.35 29.03 9.09
N TYR A 106 9.73 27.89 9.40
CA TYR A 106 9.59 26.78 8.46
C TYR A 106 8.65 27.11 7.29
N MET A 107 7.51 27.76 7.56
CA MET A 107 6.53 28.13 6.51
C MET A 107 7.02 29.23 5.56
N ARG A 108 8.09 29.94 5.93
CA ARG A 108 8.77 30.92 5.07
C ARG A 108 9.80 30.30 4.13
N GLN A 109 10.24 29.07 4.37
CA GLN A 109 11.29 28.45 3.56
C GLN A 109 10.84 28.23 2.11
N TYR A 110 11.62 28.76 1.16
CA TYR A 110 11.29 28.70 -0.26
C TYR A 110 11.09 27.26 -0.77
N GLY A 111 11.88 26.32 -0.27
CA GLY A 111 11.79 24.89 -0.62
C GLY A 111 10.44 24.27 -0.30
N TYR A 112 9.83 24.63 0.85
CA TYR A 112 8.47 24.19 1.18
C TYR A 112 7.42 24.99 0.44
N ARG A 113 7.50 26.33 0.43
CA ARG A 113 6.49 27.21 -0.18
C ARG A 113 6.23 26.89 -1.65
N ARG A 114 7.29 26.66 -2.43
CA ARG A 114 7.16 26.29 -3.85
C ARG A 114 6.42 24.97 -4.02
N GLN A 115 6.72 23.98 -3.17
CA GLN A 115 6.06 22.68 -3.22
C GLN A 115 4.59 22.77 -2.77
N PHE A 116 4.28 23.53 -1.72
CA PHE A 116 2.90 23.77 -1.29
C PHE A 116 2.09 24.46 -2.38
N LYS A 117 2.60 25.54 -3.00
CA LYS A 117 1.89 26.20 -4.11
C LYS A 117 1.63 25.25 -5.28
N ARG A 118 2.62 24.42 -5.64
CA ARG A 118 2.50 23.45 -6.74
C ARG A 118 1.53 22.32 -6.44
N THR A 119 1.49 21.83 -5.19
CA THR A 119 0.76 20.60 -4.83
C THR A 119 -0.59 20.84 -4.18
N LEU A 120 -0.72 21.92 -3.40
CA LEU A 120 -1.93 22.30 -2.66
C LEU A 120 -2.62 23.53 -3.26
N GLY A 121 -2.00 24.22 -4.22
CA GLY A 121 -2.61 25.34 -4.92
C GLY A 121 -2.64 26.66 -4.14
N PHE A 122 -2.02 26.73 -2.95
CA PHE A 122 -2.00 27.95 -2.14
C PHE A 122 -0.60 28.32 -1.66
N ASN A 123 -0.44 29.60 -1.31
CA ASN A 123 0.75 30.11 -0.65
C ASN A 123 0.53 30.11 0.86
N PRO A 124 1.28 29.33 1.66
CA PRO A 124 0.97 29.20 3.08
C PRO A 124 1.17 30.53 3.83
N TYR A 125 0.27 30.79 4.77
CA TYR A 125 0.47 31.82 5.79
C TYR A 125 1.78 31.53 6.55
N PRO A 126 2.59 32.54 6.91
CA PRO A 126 3.86 32.33 7.59
C PRO A 126 3.66 32.03 9.09
N GLY A 127 3.02 30.90 9.40
CA GLY A 127 2.76 30.41 10.74
C GLY A 127 2.08 29.04 10.72
N THR A 128 2.00 28.38 11.87
CA THR A 128 1.28 27.12 12.04
C THR A 128 0.11 27.33 13.00
N PHE A 129 -0.93 26.51 12.82
CA PHE A 129 -2.08 26.44 13.72
C PHE A 129 -1.93 25.18 14.57
N ASP A 130 -1.58 25.35 15.83
CA ASP A 130 -1.21 24.24 16.70
C ASP A 130 -2.40 23.80 17.55
N LEU A 131 -2.70 22.49 17.53
CA LEU A 131 -3.77 21.87 18.29
C LEU A 131 -3.19 20.86 19.28
N LYS A 132 -3.54 21.00 20.56
CA LYS A 132 -3.36 19.95 21.57
C LYS A 132 -4.55 18.99 21.49
N LEU A 133 -4.32 17.79 20.97
CA LEU A 133 -5.36 16.78 20.75
C LEU A 133 -5.92 16.24 22.07
N SER A 134 -7.20 15.89 22.05
CA SER A 134 -7.85 15.07 23.08
C SER A 134 -7.31 13.63 23.07
N GLY A 135 -7.50 12.88 24.17
CA GLY A 135 -7.02 11.50 24.29
C GLY A 135 -7.46 10.59 23.14
N GLU A 136 -8.76 10.57 22.84
CA GLU A 136 -9.34 9.81 21.71
C GLU A 136 -8.73 10.24 20.36
N SER A 137 -8.51 11.54 20.16
CA SER A 137 -7.93 12.04 18.91
C SER A 137 -6.44 11.73 18.76
N ILE A 138 -5.70 11.43 19.84
CA ILE A 138 -4.31 10.97 19.75
C ILE A 138 -4.26 9.57 19.12
N GLU A 139 -5.19 8.68 19.48
CA GLU A 139 -5.27 7.34 18.88
C GLU A 139 -5.63 7.42 17.39
N LEU A 140 -6.64 8.23 17.05
CA LEU A 140 -7.04 8.49 15.67
C LEU A 140 -5.92 9.14 14.85
N LYS A 141 -5.10 10.01 15.46
CA LYS A 141 -3.92 10.58 14.82
C LYS A 141 -2.88 9.51 14.47
N GLY A 142 -2.70 8.48 15.29
CA GLY A 142 -1.85 7.34 14.96
C GLY A 142 -2.34 6.58 13.71
N ILE A 143 -3.66 6.42 13.57
CA ILE A 143 -4.28 5.83 12.38
C ILE A 143 -4.04 6.71 11.15
N LEU A 144 -4.25 8.03 11.27
CA LEU A 144 -3.96 8.99 10.20
C LEU A 144 -2.48 8.91 9.77
N ASP A 145 -1.55 8.87 10.73
CA ASP A 145 -0.11 8.79 10.44
C ASP A 145 0.29 7.52 9.68
N SER A 146 -0.37 6.39 9.94
CA SER A 146 -0.14 5.13 9.21
C SER A 146 -0.84 5.09 7.84
N SER A 147 -1.85 5.94 7.63
CA SER A 147 -2.63 5.98 6.39
C SER A 147 -1.81 6.47 5.19
N PRO A 148 -2.12 6.05 3.95
CA PRO A 148 -1.46 6.60 2.77
C PRO A 148 -1.65 8.12 2.69
N GLY A 149 -0.56 8.86 2.56
CA GLY A 149 -0.56 10.31 2.40
C GLY A 149 0.36 10.73 1.25
N LYS A 150 0.25 11.98 0.83
CA LYS A 150 1.16 12.60 -0.13
C LYS A 150 2.34 13.22 0.61
N ARG A 151 3.40 13.56 -0.12
CA ARG A 151 4.67 14.04 0.46
C ARG A 151 5.12 15.33 -0.20
N ILE A 152 5.61 16.24 0.64
CA ILE A 152 6.47 17.35 0.28
C ILE A 152 7.89 16.90 0.58
N GLU A 153 8.76 16.98 -0.42
CA GLU A 153 10.12 16.47 -0.30
C GLU A 153 10.98 17.40 0.55
N GLY A 154 11.93 16.80 1.27
CA GLY A 154 12.95 17.53 2.00
C GLY A 154 13.92 18.23 1.04
N PHE A 155 14.67 19.20 1.56
CA PHE A 155 15.67 19.95 0.79
C PHE A 155 16.81 20.42 1.68
N LYS A 156 17.93 20.81 1.08
CA LYS A 156 19.10 21.34 1.79
C LYS A 156 19.31 22.80 1.43
N THR A 157 19.72 23.59 2.41
CA THR A 157 20.27 24.94 2.24
C THR A 157 21.74 24.94 2.68
N HIS A 158 22.43 26.06 2.53
CA HIS A 158 23.81 26.21 3.03
C HIS A 158 23.90 26.09 4.55
N GLU A 159 22.84 26.44 5.27
CA GLU A 159 22.81 26.43 6.74
C GLU A 159 22.36 25.09 7.30
N ARG A 160 21.38 24.43 6.68
CA ARG A 160 20.76 23.23 7.25
C ARG A 160 20.00 22.35 6.25
N THR A 161 19.67 21.14 6.70
CA THR A 161 18.77 20.23 5.99
C THR A 161 17.36 20.29 6.57
N PHE A 162 16.36 20.30 5.69
CA PHE A 162 14.94 20.30 6.00
C PHE A 162 14.32 18.96 5.61
N GLY A 163 13.58 18.37 6.55
CA GLY A 163 12.97 17.06 6.37
C GLY A 163 11.78 17.04 5.41
N PRO A 164 11.34 15.87 4.97
CA PRO A 164 10.07 15.74 4.26
C PRO A 164 8.88 16.07 5.16
N VAL A 165 7.76 16.46 4.56
CA VAL A 165 6.47 16.63 5.25
C VAL A 165 5.43 15.74 4.59
N LYS A 166 4.70 14.96 5.39
CA LYS A 166 3.55 14.18 4.93
C LYS A 166 2.27 15.00 5.08
N TYR A 167 1.40 14.97 4.08
CA TYR A 167 0.09 15.59 4.11
C TYR A 167 -0.97 14.65 3.54
N PHE A 168 -2.23 14.95 3.84
CA PHE A 168 -3.39 14.14 3.47
C PHE A 168 -4.34 14.98 2.61
#